data_AF-A0A836WFM6-F1
#
_entry.id   AF-A0A836WFM6-F1
#
_cell.length_a   1.000
_cell.length_b   1.000
_cell.length_c   1.000
_cell.angle_alpha   90.00
_cell.angle_beta   90.00
_cell.angle_gamma   90.00
#
_symmetry.space_group_name_H-M   'P 1'
#
loop_
_entity.id
_entity.type
_entity.pdbx_description
1 polymer ?
#
loop_
_entity_poly.entity_id
_entity_poly.type
_entity_poly.pdbx_seq_one_letter_code
_entity_poly.pdbx_strand_id
1 'polypeptide(L)'
;MMETNQNQMQINLKTGTLNITTDNHHVLHKLTGYSSRPNKKRGFVFVSKVLGHRYPTKPSVMESVYAQLAERIKSVLDDQPTMVIGLVEAAAGLGYGVYHHLGLSNAFYIHTTYHQLSQPVWLNFQEEHSHAPTHLLYETADPKLRDLRNQVKNVVLIDDEFSTGQTLSNLVKPLREKLPQVERFIGAAILDWIPNEIPGITCVSMHKGYYSFNWKANMHLKNPTVAKGTDDKILDAIIPHNFGRLGVQSLDIACQNYVDITAFRHKKVLVLGTGECMYPAFLIAQYLEKGKVDVYVQATSRAPYNVDNDLEGKLLFKDNYHENIDNFFYNPKHYDTIILCYETTTLPDNYDLPQQLKQYASEVIELFLSPTT
;
A
#
# COMPACT_ATOMS: atom_id res chain seq x y z
N MET A 1 7.65 34.26 29.23
CA MET A 1 6.54 33.34 28.92
C MET A 1 6.98 32.51 27.73
N MET A 2 7.16 31.20 27.91
CA MET A 2 7.51 30.30 26.82
C MET A 2 6.27 30.13 25.95
N GLU A 3 6.28 30.69 24.74
CA GLU A 3 5.33 30.28 23.70
C GLU A 3 5.56 28.79 23.45
N THR A 4 4.62 27.96 23.89
CA THR A 4 4.54 26.56 23.45
C THR A 4 4.41 26.58 21.94
N ASN A 5 5.46 26.12 21.25
CA ASN A 5 5.53 26.03 19.80
C ASN A 5 4.35 25.15 19.31
N GLN A 6 3.26 25.78 18.85
CA GLN A 6 1.99 25.13 18.51
C GLN A 6 2.09 24.17 17.31
N ASN A 7 3.29 24.02 16.72
CA ASN A 7 3.58 23.22 15.53
C ASN A 7 4.38 21.94 15.84
N GLN A 8 4.67 21.63 17.11
CA GLN A 8 5.50 20.47 17.50
C GLN A 8 4.71 19.40 18.26
N MET A 9 4.86 18.14 17.83
CA MET A 9 4.35 16.96 18.51
C MET A 9 5.51 16.07 18.95
N GLN A 10 5.35 15.43 20.10
CA GLN A 10 6.28 14.42 20.59
C GLN A 10 5.53 13.12 20.85
N ILE A 11 5.97 12.05 20.19
CA ILE A 11 5.37 10.72 20.29
C ILE A 11 6.38 9.78 20.94
N ASN A 12 6.02 9.27 22.12
CA ASN A 12 6.81 8.27 22.82
C ASN A 12 6.46 6.87 22.31
N LEU A 13 7.48 6.17 21.83
CA LEU A 13 7.40 4.84 21.24
C LEU A 13 8.30 3.89 22.04
N LYS A 14 8.08 2.57 21.93
CA LYS A 14 8.93 1.57 22.60
C LYS A 14 10.40 1.70 22.22
N THR A 15 10.67 2.18 21.01
CA THR A 15 11.99 2.30 20.40
C THR A 15 12.68 3.65 20.62
N GLY A 16 11.96 4.66 21.07
CA GLY A 16 12.47 6.02 21.16
C GLY A 16 11.37 7.06 21.09
N THR A 17 11.74 8.28 20.77
CA THR A 17 10.83 9.42 20.72
C THR A 17 10.88 10.05 19.33
N LEU A 18 9.71 10.09 18.68
CA LEU A 18 9.51 10.74 17.39
C LEU A 18 9.02 12.17 17.64
N ASN A 19 9.77 13.15 17.17
CA ASN A 19 9.36 14.56 17.20
C ASN A 19 8.90 14.96 15.81
N ILE A 20 7.74 15.59 15.68
CA ILE A 20 7.14 15.99 14.42
C ILE A 20 6.87 17.48 14.46
N THR A 21 7.24 18.16 13.38
CA THR A 21 6.88 19.55 13.14
C THR A 21 5.93 19.62 11.94
N THR A 22 4.76 20.21 12.12
CA THR A 22 3.76 20.38 11.06
C THR A 22 2.98 21.67 11.28
N ASP A 23 2.49 22.28 10.20
CA ASP A 23 1.62 23.45 10.22
C ASP A 23 0.15 23.10 10.55
N ASN A 24 -0.23 21.82 10.51
CA ASN A 24 -1.61 21.38 10.72
C ASN A 24 -1.73 20.01 11.40
N HIS A 25 -1.62 20.02 12.73
CA HIS A 25 -1.77 18.82 13.57
C HIS A 25 -3.11 18.09 13.39
N HIS A 26 -4.19 18.83 13.19
CA HIS A 26 -5.52 18.25 13.08
C HIS A 26 -5.68 17.43 11.79
N VAL A 27 -5.15 17.93 10.66
CA VAL A 27 -5.11 17.17 9.41
C VAL A 27 -4.21 15.96 9.55
N LEU A 28 -3.00 16.13 10.11
CA LEU A 28 -2.06 15.02 10.29
C LEU A 28 -2.64 13.88 11.15
N HIS A 29 -3.32 14.21 12.26
CA HIS A 29 -3.95 13.23 13.13
C HIS A 29 -5.03 12.38 12.44
N LYS A 30 -5.71 12.94 11.41
CA LYS A 30 -6.68 12.20 10.60
C LYS A 30 -6.01 11.28 9.59
N LEU A 31 -4.84 11.64 9.08
CA LEU A 31 -4.11 10.88 8.07
C LEU A 31 -3.30 9.74 8.68
N THR A 32 -2.68 9.95 9.85
CA THR A 32 -1.73 8.99 10.42
C THR A 32 -1.82 8.87 11.93
N GLY A 33 -1.49 7.66 12.39
CA GLY A 33 -1.01 7.36 13.73
C GLY A 33 0.48 7.04 13.72
N TYR A 34 0.98 6.52 14.83
CA TYR A 34 2.39 6.23 15.04
C TYR A 34 2.56 4.94 15.82
N SER A 35 3.59 4.17 15.47
CA SER A 35 3.98 3.00 16.24
C SER A 35 5.48 2.75 16.11
N SER A 36 6.01 1.83 16.90
CA SER A 36 7.42 1.46 16.82
C SER A 36 7.66 0.29 15.88
N ARG A 37 8.86 0.28 15.30
CA ARG A 37 9.32 -0.76 14.40
C ARG A 37 10.64 -1.35 14.90
N PRO A 38 10.78 -2.69 14.97
CA PRO A 38 12.02 -3.33 15.39
C PRO A 38 13.09 -3.34 14.28
N ASN A 39 13.48 -2.15 13.77
CA ASN A 39 14.49 -1.99 12.72
C ASN A 39 15.66 -1.14 13.21
N LYS A 40 16.90 -1.55 12.95
CA LYS A 40 18.10 -0.80 13.40
C LYS A 40 18.31 0.57 12.73
N LYS A 41 17.75 0.78 11.54
CA LYS A 41 17.86 2.04 10.77
C LYS A 41 16.68 3.00 11.03
N ARG A 42 15.46 2.47 11.23
CA ARG A 42 14.24 3.27 11.41
C ARG A 42 13.35 2.70 12.52
N GLY A 43 13.38 3.32 13.70
CA GLY A 43 12.71 2.80 14.91
C GLY A 43 11.20 3.04 14.98
N PHE A 44 10.61 3.75 14.02
CA PHE A 44 9.21 4.17 14.04
C PHE A 44 8.53 3.85 12.73
N VAL A 45 7.20 3.94 12.72
CA VAL A 45 6.36 3.88 11.52
C VAL A 45 5.21 4.88 11.64
N PHE A 46 4.90 5.53 10.53
CA PHE A 46 3.65 6.27 10.36
C PHE A 46 2.56 5.29 9.94
N VAL A 47 1.52 5.16 10.76
CA VAL A 47 0.45 4.20 10.55
C VAL A 47 -0.70 4.92 9.87
N SER A 48 -0.82 4.76 8.54
CA SER A 48 -1.93 5.39 7.80
C SER A 48 -3.30 4.97 8.35
N LYS A 49 -4.15 5.97 8.61
CA LYS A 49 -5.55 5.82 9.06
C LYS A 49 -6.54 5.84 7.89
N VAL A 50 -6.05 6.12 6.68
CA VAL A 50 -6.89 6.41 5.51
C VAL A 50 -6.68 5.45 4.34
N LEU A 51 -5.75 4.50 4.47
CA LEU A 51 -5.46 3.53 3.41
C LEU A 51 -6.22 2.22 3.54
N GLY A 52 -6.82 1.87 4.68
CA GLY A 52 -7.36 0.54 4.85
C GLY A 52 -6.26 -0.53 4.89
N HIS A 53 -5.10 -0.25 5.50
CA HIS A 53 -4.02 -1.24 5.65
C HIS A 53 -3.94 -1.76 7.09
N ARG A 54 -3.47 -0.94 8.02
CA ARG A 54 -3.32 -1.32 9.45
C ARG A 54 -4.44 -0.78 10.33
N TYR A 55 -5.32 0.00 9.73
CA TYR A 55 -6.55 0.51 10.31
C TYR A 55 -7.71 0.17 9.38
N PRO A 56 -8.87 -0.22 9.93
CA PRO A 56 -10.07 -0.36 9.13
C PRO A 56 -10.54 1.02 8.66
N THR A 57 -10.71 1.18 7.35
CA THR A 57 -11.07 2.46 6.74
C THR A 57 -12.34 2.30 5.89
N LYS A 58 -13.20 3.32 5.87
CA LYS A 58 -14.37 3.34 4.98
C LYS A 58 -13.93 3.42 3.51
N PRO A 59 -14.55 2.67 2.57
CA PRO A 59 -14.25 2.81 1.15
C PRO A 59 -14.38 4.26 0.66
N SER A 60 -15.42 4.99 1.09
CA SER A 60 -15.61 6.42 0.79
C SER A 60 -14.46 7.33 1.25
N VAL A 61 -13.77 6.99 2.34
CA VAL A 61 -12.58 7.73 2.81
C VAL A 61 -11.38 7.43 1.92
N MET A 62 -11.14 6.16 1.58
CA MET A 62 -10.08 5.76 0.66
C MET A 62 -10.28 6.40 -0.72
N GLU A 63 -11.50 6.36 -1.25
CA GLU A 63 -11.89 7.00 -2.51
C GLU A 63 -11.61 8.51 -2.50
N SER A 64 -11.94 9.19 -1.39
CA SER A 64 -11.66 10.62 -1.23
C SER A 64 -10.16 10.92 -1.23
N VAL A 65 -9.34 10.05 -0.63
CA VAL A 65 -7.87 10.18 -0.65
C VAL A 65 -7.33 9.97 -2.07
N TYR A 66 -7.86 8.98 -2.80
CA TYR A 66 -7.48 8.70 -4.18
C TYR A 66 -7.74 9.91 -5.08
N ALA A 67 -8.95 10.47 -5.00
CA ALA A 67 -9.33 11.65 -5.76
C ALA A 67 -8.47 12.87 -5.41
N GLN A 68 -8.26 13.15 -4.11
CA GLN A 68 -7.45 14.30 -3.67
C GLN A 68 -6.00 14.22 -4.13
N LEU A 69 -5.39 13.04 -4.09
CA LEU A 69 -4.02 12.86 -4.56
C LEU A 69 -3.95 12.92 -6.09
N ALA A 70 -4.95 12.37 -6.80
CA ALA A 70 -5.07 12.50 -8.26
C ALA A 70 -5.15 13.96 -8.71
N GLU A 71 -5.95 14.81 -8.06
CA GLU A 71 -6.04 16.23 -8.38
C GLU A 71 -4.70 16.98 -8.19
N ARG A 72 -3.93 16.59 -7.16
CA ARG A 72 -2.59 17.15 -6.94
C ARG A 72 -1.59 16.70 -8.00
N ILE A 73 -1.72 15.49 -8.53
CA ILE A 73 -0.91 15.04 -9.67
C ILE A 73 -1.32 15.80 -10.92
N LYS A 74 -2.63 15.96 -11.19
CA LYS A 74 -3.14 16.69 -12.37
C LYS A 74 -2.66 18.14 -12.43
N SER A 75 -2.44 18.80 -11.29
CA SER A 75 -1.94 20.19 -11.29
C SER A 75 -0.50 20.34 -11.79
N VAL A 76 0.27 19.25 -11.87
CA VAL A 76 1.67 19.22 -12.35
C VAL A 76 1.88 18.29 -13.55
N LEU A 77 0.82 17.61 -14.00
CA LEU A 77 0.83 16.68 -15.13
C LEU A 77 0.31 17.39 -16.39
N ASP A 78 0.81 17.00 -17.56
CA ASP A 78 0.24 17.40 -18.85
C ASP A 78 -0.38 16.20 -19.59
N ASP A 79 -0.98 16.44 -20.75
CA ASP A 79 -1.72 15.42 -21.51
C ASP A 79 -0.82 14.40 -22.25
N GLN A 80 0.49 14.39 -21.98
CA GLN A 80 1.42 13.47 -22.65
C GLN A 80 1.27 12.02 -22.14
N PRO A 81 1.69 11.02 -22.93
CA PRO A 81 1.54 9.63 -22.54
C PRO A 81 2.22 9.35 -21.19
N THR A 82 1.49 8.70 -20.28
CA THR A 82 1.85 8.60 -18.86
C THR A 82 1.92 7.16 -18.39
N MET A 83 3.00 6.78 -17.71
CA MET A 83 3.08 5.54 -16.93
C MET A 83 2.92 5.86 -15.46
N VAL A 84 1.99 5.17 -14.78
CA VAL A 84 1.81 5.29 -13.33
C VAL A 84 2.33 4.02 -12.65
N ILE A 85 3.24 4.19 -11.69
CA ILE A 85 3.85 3.09 -10.93
C ILE A 85 3.40 3.18 -9.46
N GLY A 86 2.68 2.18 -8.98
CA GLY A 86 2.38 2.01 -7.55
C GLY A 86 3.47 1.24 -6.80
N LEU A 87 3.82 1.71 -5.59
CA LEU A 87 4.70 0.99 -4.69
C LEU A 87 3.90 0.08 -3.75
N VAL A 88 4.26 -1.20 -3.69
CA VAL A 88 3.74 -2.14 -2.69
C VAL A 88 4.62 -2.06 -1.44
N GLU A 89 4.16 -2.40 -0.25
CA GLU A 89 2.88 -3.03 0.07
C GLU A 89 1.83 -2.03 0.55
N ALA A 90 2.22 -1.04 1.37
CA ALA A 90 1.26 -0.15 2.03
C ALA A 90 0.43 0.70 1.04
N ALA A 91 1.01 1.03 -0.12
CA ALA A 91 0.36 1.77 -1.18
C ALA A 91 -0.18 0.89 -2.32
N ALA A 92 -0.25 -0.45 -2.15
CA ALA A 92 -0.79 -1.36 -3.17
C ALA A 92 -2.21 -0.95 -3.63
N GLY A 93 -3.09 -0.65 -2.66
CA GLY A 93 -4.43 -0.11 -2.94
C GLY A 93 -4.41 1.33 -3.47
N LEU A 94 -3.52 2.17 -2.93
CA LEU A 94 -3.42 3.59 -3.26
C LEU A 94 -3.07 3.82 -4.73
N GLY A 95 -2.09 3.09 -5.25
CA GLY A 95 -1.56 3.32 -6.59
C GLY A 95 -2.62 3.23 -7.68
N TYR A 96 -3.34 2.10 -7.76
CA TYR A 96 -4.36 1.94 -8.79
C TYR A 96 -5.58 2.85 -8.52
N GLY A 97 -5.98 3.03 -7.25
CA GLY A 97 -7.07 3.93 -6.89
C GLY A 97 -6.84 5.36 -7.40
N VAL A 98 -5.64 5.90 -7.18
CA VAL A 98 -5.25 7.22 -7.73
C VAL A 98 -5.22 7.21 -9.25
N TYR A 99 -4.63 6.18 -9.87
CA TYR A 99 -4.61 6.05 -11.33
C TYR A 99 -6.01 6.11 -11.95
N HIS A 100 -6.98 5.40 -11.36
CA HIS A 100 -8.38 5.44 -11.77
C HIS A 100 -8.95 6.88 -11.75
N HIS A 101 -8.67 7.64 -10.68
CA HIS A 101 -9.12 9.04 -10.54
C HIS A 101 -8.36 10.04 -11.42
N LEU A 102 -7.17 9.69 -11.93
CA LEU A 102 -6.48 10.52 -12.91
C LEU A 102 -7.27 10.61 -14.23
N GLY A 103 -8.04 9.58 -14.58
CA GLY A 103 -8.92 9.59 -15.76
C GLY A 103 -8.19 9.80 -17.08
N LEU A 104 -6.93 9.37 -17.17
CA LEU A 104 -6.08 9.57 -18.35
C LEU A 104 -6.40 8.56 -19.43
N SER A 105 -6.60 9.02 -20.66
CA SER A 105 -6.87 8.16 -21.82
C SER A 105 -5.61 7.52 -22.40
N ASN A 106 -4.46 8.20 -22.28
CA ASN A 106 -3.18 7.76 -22.82
C ASN A 106 -2.21 7.36 -21.70
N ALA A 107 -2.65 6.46 -20.83
CA ALA A 107 -1.87 6.01 -19.70
C ALA A 107 -2.12 4.55 -19.36
N PHE A 108 -1.18 3.97 -18.61
CA PHE A 108 -1.34 2.66 -17.99
C PHE A 108 -0.77 2.67 -16.58
N TYR A 109 -1.27 1.76 -15.76
CA TYR A 109 -0.80 1.51 -14.42
C TYR A 109 -0.01 0.21 -14.37
N ILE A 110 1.08 0.23 -13.61
CA ILE A 110 1.81 -0.96 -13.19
C ILE A 110 2.17 -0.80 -11.71
N HIS A 111 2.40 -1.88 -10.98
CA HIS A 111 2.93 -1.78 -9.63
C HIS A 111 4.12 -2.71 -9.42
N THR A 112 4.93 -2.32 -8.44
CA THR A 112 6.00 -3.18 -7.95
C THR A 112 5.42 -4.37 -7.20
N THR A 113 6.18 -5.44 -7.04
CA THR A 113 5.76 -6.65 -6.32
C THR A 113 6.95 -7.27 -5.63
N TYR A 114 6.71 -7.94 -4.51
CA TYR A 114 7.73 -8.78 -3.89
C TYR A 114 7.70 -10.23 -4.40
N HIS A 115 6.66 -10.58 -5.14
CA HIS A 115 6.41 -11.94 -5.61
C HIS A 115 7.06 -12.20 -6.97
N GLN A 116 7.77 -13.33 -7.06
CA GLN A 116 8.45 -13.76 -8.28
C GLN A 116 7.48 -14.52 -9.21
N LEU A 117 7.32 -14.02 -10.44
CA LEU A 117 6.61 -14.64 -11.57
C LEU A 117 7.61 -15.07 -12.66
N SER A 118 7.17 -15.91 -13.61
CA SER A 118 8.00 -16.32 -14.76
C SER A 118 8.21 -15.19 -15.78
N GLN A 119 7.42 -14.13 -15.69
CA GLN A 119 7.53 -12.98 -16.58
C GLN A 119 8.89 -12.29 -16.46
N PRO A 120 9.44 -11.71 -17.55
CA PRO A 120 10.72 -11.02 -17.47
C PRO A 120 10.66 -9.81 -16.54
N VAL A 121 11.59 -9.72 -15.59
CA VAL A 121 11.76 -8.54 -14.73
C VAL A 121 12.36 -7.41 -15.57
N TRP A 122 11.65 -6.29 -15.67
CA TRP A 122 12.11 -5.10 -16.40
C TRP A 122 13.07 -4.26 -15.56
N LEU A 123 12.77 -4.12 -14.27
CA LEU A 123 13.55 -3.34 -13.30
C LEU A 123 13.40 -3.96 -11.91
N ASN A 124 14.45 -3.87 -11.10
CA ASN A 124 14.39 -4.19 -9.68
C ASN A 124 15.09 -3.11 -8.86
N PHE A 125 14.67 -2.91 -7.61
CA PHE A 125 15.33 -1.98 -6.70
C PHE A 125 15.13 -2.38 -5.24
N GLN A 126 15.98 -1.86 -4.37
CA GLN A 126 15.95 -2.11 -2.93
C GLN A 126 15.63 -0.83 -2.17
N GLU A 127 14.68 -0.93 -1.24
CA GLU A 127 14.42 0.12 -0.26
C GLU A 127 15.37 -0.01 0.94
N GLU A 128 16.11 1.06 1.26
CA GLU A 128 17.14 1.00 2.31
C GLU A 128 16.58 0.78 3.72
N HIS A 129 15.30 1.11 3.90
CA HIS A 129 14.60 1.09 5.18
C HIS A 129 13.51 0.03 5.24
N SER A 130 13.21 -0.71 4.18
CA SER A 130 12.22 -1.79 4.27
C SER A 130 12.85 -3.03 4.90
N HIS A 131 12.00 -3.88 5.45
CA HIS A 131 12.40 -5.21 5.90
C HIS A 131 12.29 -6.21 4.73
N ALA A 132 11.70 -5.78 3.63
CA ALA A 132 11.20 -6.62 2.57
C ALA A 132 12.28 -6.91 1.52
N PRO A 133 12.10 -7.98 0.71
CA PRO A 133 12.96 -8.28 -0.43
C PRO A 133 12.96 -7.15 -1.47
N THR A 134 13.85 -7.28 -2.45
CA THR A 134 13.93 -6.42 -3.63
C THR A 134 12.55 -6.25 -4.28
N HIS A 135 12.14 -5.02 -4.58
CA HIS A 135 10.94 -4.75 -5.37
C HIS A 135 11.19 -5.13 -6.82
N LEU A 136 10.27 -5.87 -7.41
CA LEU A 136 10.29 -6.27 -8.80
C LEU A 136 9.28 -5.44 -9.58
N LEU A 137 9.69 -4.98 -10.77
CA LEU A 137 8.81 -4.36 -11.75
C LEU A 137 8.94 -5.16 -13.05
N TYR A 138 7.85 -5.77 -13.49
CA TYR A 138 7.85 -6.67 -14.64
C TYR A 138 7.76 -5.93 -15.98
N GLU A 139 8.15 -6.62 -17.05
CA GLU A 139 7.75 -6.26 -18.39
C GLU A 139 6.22 -6.28 -18.51
N THR A 140 5.65 -5.37 -19.30
CA THR A 140 4.20 -5.36 -19.51
C THR A 140 3.80 -6.51 -20.45
N ALA A 141 2.78 -7.28 -20.06
CA ALA A 141 2.36 -8.46 -20.82
C ALA A 141 1.69 -8.08 -22.15
N ASP A 142 0.84 -7.05 -22.13
CA ASP A 142 0.17 -6.53 -23.33
C ASP A 142 1.18 -5.78 -24.23
N PRO A 143 1.37 -6.22 -25.50
CA PRO A 143 2.20 -5.50 -26.48
C PRO A 143 1.85 -4.02 -26.61
N LYS A 144 0.57 -3.63 -26.55
CA LYS A 144 0.14 -2.23 -26.67
C LYS A 144 0.65 -1.39 -25.50
N LEU A 145 0.72 -1.96 -24.29
CA LEU A 145 1.25 -1.27 -23.12
C LEU A 145 2.78 -1.20 -23.17
N ARG A 146 3.45 -2.19 -23.77
CA ARG A 146 4.89 -2.08 -24.08
C ARG A 146 5.16 -0.94 -25.05
N ASP A 147 4.37 -0.84 -26.12
CA ASP A 147 4.48 0.24 -27.10
C ASP A 147 4.20 1.60 -26.47
N LEU A 148 3.18 1.70 -25.62
CA LEU A 148 2.86 2.92 -24.87
C LEU A 148 3.99 3.30 -23.92
N ARG A 149 4.55 2.35 -23.16
CA ARG A 149 5.71 2.58 -22.28
C ARG A 149 6.90 3.19 -23.03
N ASN A 150 7.15 2.75 -24.27
CA ASN A 150 8.23 3.29 -25.10
C ASN A 150 7.96 4.73 -25.58
N GLN A 151 6.73 5.22 -25.45
CA GLN A 151 6.29 6.56 -25.85
C GLN A 151 6.04 7.50 -24.67
N VAL A 152 6.05 7.01 -23.43
CA VAL A 152 5.73 7.83 -22.25
C VAL A 152 6.66 9.02 -22.09
N LYS A 153 6.07 10.17 -21.79
CA LYS A 153 6.77 11.40 -21.42
C LYS A 153 6.69 11.70 -19.94
N ASN A 154 5.68 11.13 -19.27
CA ASN A 154 5.47 11.28 -17.85
C ASN A 154 5.57 9.93 -17.14
N VAL A 155 6.24 9.92 -15.99
CA VAL A 155 6.22 8.82 -15.03
C VAL A 155 5.73 9.35 -13.69
N VAL A 156 4.64 8.78 -13.18
CA VAL A 156 4.08 9.08 -11.86
C VAL A 156 4.39 7.92 -10.93
N LEU A 157 5.08 8.18 -9.82
CA LEU A 157 5.41 7.21 -8.77
C LEU A 157 4.50 7.47 -7.57
N ILE A 158 3.77 6.46 -7.12
CA ILE A 158 2.80 6.59 -6.03
C ILE A 158 3.24 5.73 -4.85
N ASP A 159 3.38 6.37 -3.69
CA ASP A 159 3.68 5.74 -2.40
C ASP A 159 2.75 6.27 -1.31
N ASP A 160 2.75 5.69 -0.11
CA ASP A 160 1.97 6.21 1.01
C ASP A 160 2.67 7.38 1.71
N GLU A 161 3.99 7.31 1.82
CA GLU A 161 4.80 8.25 2.58
C GLU A 161 6.19 8.47 1.96
N PHE A 162 6.59 9.73 1.77
CA PHE A 162 7.99 10.07 1.53
C PHE A 162 8.71 10.39 2.84
N SER A 163 9.76 9.64 3.15
CA SER A 163 10.63 9.90 4.30
C SER A 163 11.83 10.77 3.91
N THR A 164 12.92 10.14 3.46
CA THR A 164 14.14 10.83 3.03
C THR A 164 14.17 11.19 1.55
N GLY A 165 13.23 10.64 0.75
CA GLY A 165 13.25 10.73 -0.71
C GLY A 165 14.18 9.73 -1.40
N GLN A 166 14.86 8.86 -0.64
CA GLN A 166 15.80 7.89 -1.19
C GLN A 166 15.12 6.82 -2.04
N THR A 167 13.94 6.33 -1.66
CA THR A 167 13.16 5.36 -2.44
C THR A 167 12.85 5.91 -3.84
N LEU A 168 12.30 7.14 -3.92
CA LEU A 168 12.06 7.81 -5.20
C LEU A 168 13.34 7.97 -6.02
N SER A 169 14.42 8.45 -5.41
CA SER A 169 15.70 8.66 -6.10
C SER A 169 16.29 7.36 -6.66
N ASN A 170 16.24 6.28 -5.86
CA ASN A 170 16.74 4.96 -6.25
C ASN A 170 15.91 4.31 -7.35
N LEU A 171 14.61 4.61 -7.42
CA LEU A 171 13.73 4.13 -8.48
C LEU A 171 13.86 4.96 -9.76
N VAL A 172 13.89 6.29 -9.66
CA VAL A 172 13.96 7.18 -10.83
C VAL A 172 15.28 7.05 -11.59
N LYS A 173 16.40 6.80 -10.90
CA LYS A 173 17.71 6.65 -11.55
C LYS A 173 17.71 5.58 -12.65
N PRO A 174 17.40 4.30 -12.38
CA PRO A 174 17.32 3.28 -13.43
C PRO A 174 16.16 3.51 -14.41
N LEU A 175 15.06 4.14 -13.98
CA LEU A 175 13.98 4.50 -14.91
C LEU A 175 14.43 5.52 -15.95
N ARG A 176 15.26 6.51 -15.59
CA ARG A 176 15.84 7.47 -16.56
C ARG A 176 16.74 6.79 -17.60
N GLU A 177 17.47 5.75 -17.20
CA GLU A 177 18.31 4.96 -18.11
C GLU A 177 17.44 4.13 -19.07
N LYS A 178 16.34 3.55 -18.57
CA LYS A 178 15.42 2.73 -19.37
C LYS A 178 14.45 3.55 -20.23
N LEU A 179 14.13 4.77 -19.81
CA LEU A 179 13.17 5.67 -20.44
C LEU A 179 13.78 7.06 -20.66
N PRO A 180 14.82 7.19 -21.51
CA PRO A 180 15.50 8.46 -21.75
C PRO A 180 14.59 9.54 -22.39
N GLN A 181 13.45 9.14 -22.94
CA GLN A 181 12.45 10.02 -23.53
C GLN A 181 11.48 10.65 -22.53
N VAL A 182 11.50 10.21 -21.25
CA VAL A 182 10.66 10.76 -20.18
C VAL A 182 11.15 12.15 -19.79
N GLU A 183 10.24 13.10 -19.82
CA GLU A 183 10.50 14.52 -19.56
C GLU A 183 10.13 14.88 -18.12
N ARG A 184 9.16 14.17 -17.52
CA ARG A 184 8.71 14.45 -16.15
C ARG A 184 8.61 13.20 -15.29
N PHE A 185 9.21 13.30 -14.11
CA PHE A 185 9.01 12.35 -13.02
C PHE A 185 8.25 13.05 -11.90
N ILE A 186 7.11 12.48 -11.51
CA ILE A 186 6.25 13.00 -10.45
C ILE A 186 6.21 11.96 -9.33
N GLY A 187 6.55 12.36 -8.10
CA GLY A 187 6.30 11.56 -6.91
C GLY A 187 5.03 12.02 -6.22
N ALA A 188 4.10 11.12 -5.94
CA ALA A 188 2.89 11.40 -5.18
C ALA A 188 2.80 10.55 -3.91
N ALA A 189 2.55 11.19 -2.77
CA ALA A 189 2.33 10.50 -1.49
C ALA A 189 1.28 11.20 -0.62
N ILE A 190 0.75 10.49 0.38
CA ILE A 190 -0.15 11.11 1.36
C ILE A 190 0.67 12.03 2.28
N LEU A 191 1.79 11.52 2.78
CA LEU A 191 2.68 12.22 3.71
C LEU A 191 4.03 12.52 3.02
N ASP A 192 4.51 13.75 3.14
CA ASP A 192 5.83 14.17 2.66
C ASP A 192 6.66 14.72 3.83
N TRP A 193 7.75 14.04 4.15
CA TRP A 193 8.73 14.43 5.16
C TRP A 193 10.07 14.85 4.55
N ILE A 194 10.15 14.92 3.22
CA ILE A 194 11.38 15.24 2.52
C ILE A 194 11.74 16.71 2.82
N PRO A 195 12.94 16.96 3.38
CA PRO A 195 13.32 18.30 3.79
C PRO A 195 13.60 19.24 2.61
N ASN A 196 14.14 18.71 1.52
CA ASN A 196 14.57 19.46 0.34
C ASN A 196 14.05 18.81 -0.94
N GLU A 197 13.81 19.59 -1.99
CA GLU A 197 13.41 19.05 -3.29
C GLU A 197 14.39 17.99 -3.81
N ILE A 198 13.85 16.98 -4.52
CA ILE A 198 14.67 15.95 -5.16
C ILE A 198 14.95 16.39 -6.61
N PRO A 199 16.22 16.54 -7.03
CA PRO A 199 16.55 17.02 -8.36
C PRO A 199 15.90 16.24 -9.51
N GLY A 200 15.08 16.94 -10.29
CA GLY A 200 14.38 16.39 -11.46
C GLY A 200 13.23 15.43 -11.10
N ILE A 201 12.68 15.52 -9.89
CA ILE A 201 11.44 14.86 -9.49
C ILE A 201 10.53 15.92 -8.87
N THR A 202 9.34 16.10 -9.42
CA THR A 202 8.31 16.96 -8.83
C THR A 202 7.52 16.16 -7.81
N CYS A 203 7.63 16.50 -6.53
CA CYS A 203 6.86 15.83 -5.47
C CYS A 203 5.56 16.58 -5.18
N VAL A 204 4.44 15.86 -5.13
CA VAL A 204 3.13 16.34 -4.67
C VAL A 204 2.66 15.50 -3.49
N SER A 205 2.04 16.12 -2.51
CA SER A 205 1.53 15.42 -1.34
C SER A 205 0.29 16.05 -0.74
N MET A 206 -0.47 15.26 0.02
CA MET A 206 -1.62 15.79 0.77
C MET A 206 -1.19 16.59 2.00
N HIS A 207 -0.09 16.19 2.64
CA HIS A 207 0.43 16.83 3.83
C HIS A 207 1.95 16.79 3.86
N LYS A 208 2.58 17.93 4.18
CA LYS A 208 4.03 18.07 4.31
C LYS A 208 4.40 18.43 5.75
N GLY A 209 5.47 17.84 6.27
CA GLY A 209 5.99 18.17 7.58
C GLY A 209 7.46 17.77 7.73
N TYR A 210 7.95 17.81 8.96
CA TYR A 210 9.31 17.40 9.30
C TYR A 210 9.29 16.48 10.51
N TYR A 211 10.24 15.56 10.60
CA TYR A 211 10.41 14.76 11.80
C TYR A 211 11.88 14.63 12.20
N SER A 212 12.10 14.34 13.48
CA SER A 212 13.36 13.82 14.01
C SER A 212 13.08 12.65 14.94
N PHE A 213 14.03 11.73 15.06
CA PHE A 213 13.86 10.54 15.90
C PHE A 213 15.03 10.37 16.85
N ASN A 214 14.72 10.31 18.14
CA ASN A 214 15.68 10.08 19.20
C ASN A 214 15.54 8.65 19.70
N TRP A 215 16.56 7.82 19.46
CA TRP A 215 16.59 6.44 19.93
C TRP A 215 16.54 6.36 21.46
N LYS A 216 15.80 5.38 21.99
CA LYS A 216 15.88 5.04 23.41
C LYS A 216 17.29 4.52 23.74
N ALA A 217 17.88 4.99 24.84
CA ALA A 217 19.21 4.59 25.25
C ALA A 217 19.33 3.06 25.43
N ASN A 218 20.49 2.50 25.08
CA ASN A 218 20.84 1.08 25.22
C ASN A 218 19.88 0.11 24.51
N MET A 219 19.23 0.54 23.43
CA MET A 219 18.30 -0.33 22.75
C MET A 219 19.01 -1.39 21.88
N HIS A 220 18.77 -2.65 22.20
CA HIS A 220 19.23 -3.80 21.42
C HIS A 220 18.10 -4.30 20.52
N LEU A 221 18.02 -3.78 19.29
CA LEU A 221 17.10 -4.30 18.29
C LEU A 221 17.70 -5.50 17.56
N LYS A 222 16.97 -6.61 17.55
CA LYS A 222 17.15 -7.65 16.54
C LYS A 222 16.32 -7.24 15.34
N ASN A 223 16.96 -7.08 14.18
CA ASN A 223 16.18 -6.98 12.95
C ASN A 223 15.35 -8.28 12.87
N PRO A 224 14.03 -8.18 12.64
CA PRO A 224 13.20 -9.35 12.42
C PRO A 224 13.83 -10.17 11.29
N THR A 225 13.86 -11.48 11.48
CA THR A 225 14.18 -12.42 10.42
C THR A 225 13.03 -12.33 9.43
N VAL A 226 13.16 -11.47 8.44
CA VAL A 226 12.22 -11.45 7.34
C VAL A 226 12.58 -12.70 6.57
N ALA A 227 11.64 -13.65 6.50
CA ALA A 227 11.79 -14.72 5.55
C ALA A 227 11.99 -14.02 4.20
N LYS A 228 13.21 -14.13 3.67
CA LYS A 228 13.40 -13.97 2.24
C LYS A 228 12.34 -14.88 1.66
N GLY A 229 11.40 -14.34 0.87
CA GLY A 229 10.59 -15.20 0.03
C GLY A 229 11.53 -16.19 -0.61
N THR A 230 11.15 -17.46 -0.71
CA THR A 230 12.03 -18.45 -1.33
C THR A 230 12.40 -17.89 -2.69
N ASP A 231 13.64 -17.37 -2.83
CA ASP A 231 14.08 -16.47 -3.90
C ASP A 231 13.98 -17.12 -5.31
N ASP A 232 13.50 -18.38 -5.37
CA ASP A 232 13.40 -19.25 -6.54
C ASP A 232 11.99 -19.82 -6.81
N LYS A 233 10.95 -19.47 -6.02
CA LYS A 233 9.59 -19.97 -6.31
C LYS A 233 8.87 -19.05 -7.28
N ILE A 234 8.60 -19.59 -8.47
CA ILE A 234 7.74 -18.96 -9.47
C ILE A 234 6.27 -19.17 -9.11
N LEU A 235 5.53 -18.08 -8.92
CA LEU A 235 4.17 -18.09 -8.37
C LEU A 235 3.04 -18.05 -9.41
N ASP A 236 3.31 -18.19 -10.72
CA ASP A 236 2.28 -18.08 -11.77
C ASP A 236 1.08 -19.02 -11.58
N ALA A 237 1.31 -20.24 -11.07
CA ALA A 237 0.25 -21.21 -10.84
C ALA A 237 -0.75 -20.77 -9.75
N ILE A 238 -0.27 -19.98 -8.78
CA ILE A 238 -1.08 -19.52 -7.66
C ILE A 238 -1.56 -18.08 -7.84
N ILE A 239 -0.82 -17.21 -8.54
CA ILE A 239 -1.22 -15.84 -8.90
C ILE A 239 -1.41 -15.77 -10.43
N PRO A 240 -2.48 -16.37 -10.99
CA PRO A 240 -2.66 -16.41 -12.45
C PRO A 240 -3.21 -15.09 -13.03
N HIS A 241 -3.70 -14.20 -12.18
CA HIS A 241 -4.43 -13.01 -12.59
C HIS A 241 -3.57 -11.75 -12.48
N ASN A 242 -3.68 -10.87 -13.49
CA ASN A 242 -2.99 -9.59 -13.50
C ASN A 242 -3.83 -8.50 -12.84
N PHE A 243 -3.59 -8.27 -11.54
CA PHE A 243 -4.10 -7.09 -10.82
C PHE A 243 -3.18 -5.86 -10.93
N GLY A 244 -2.41 -5.76 -12.02
CA GLY A 244 -1.56 -4.60 -12.33
C GLY A 244 -0.06 -4.90 -12.32
N ARG A 245 0.39 -6.08 -11.86
CA ARG A 245 1.82 -6.47 -11.88
C ARG A 245 2.43 -6.44 -13.28
N LEU A 246 1.65 -6.76 -14.31
CA LEU A 246 2.09 -6.86 -15.70
C LEU A 246 1.55 -5.71 -16.57
N GLY A 247 1.13 -4.60 -15.93
CA GLY A 247 0.53 -3.45 -16.59
C GLY A 247 -0.95 -3.64 -16.91
N VAL A 248 -1.75 -2.60 -16.71
CA VAL A 248 -3.19 -2.53 -17.02
C VAL A 248 -3.59 -1.12 -17.43
N GLN A 249 -4.59 -0.98 -18.30
CA GLN A 249 -5.30 0.31 -18.50
C GLN A 249 -6.51 0.43 -17.58
N SER A 250 -7.07 -0.71 -17.19
CA SER A 250 -8.18 -0.80 -16.26
C SER A 250 -8.12 -2.11 -15.52
N LEU A 251 -8.59 -2.08 -14.28
CA LEU A 251 -8.72 -3.18 -13.36
C LEU A 251 -10.07 -2.98 -12.68
N ASP A 252 -10.94 -3.96 -12.88
CA ASP A 252 -12.26 -4.02 -12.29
C ASP A 252 -12.60 -5.48 -11.97
N ILE A 253 -13.55 -5.70 -11.07
CA ILE A 253 -14.02 -7.02 -10.65
C ILE A 253 -15.54 -7.00 -10.71
N ALA A 254 -16.12 -8.04 -11.30
CA ALA A 254 -17.57 -8.27 -11.29
C ALA A 254 -18.06 -8.63 -9.87
N CYS A 255 -18.15 -7.62 -9.00
CA CYS A 255 -18.42 -7.77 -7.56
C CYS A 255 -19.69 -8.57 -7.25
N GLN A 256 -20.72 -8.45 -8.11
CA GLN A 256 -21.98 -9.18 -8.00
C GLN A 256 -21.82 -10.71 -8.12
N ASN A 257 -20.70 -11.19 -8.68
CA ASN A 257 -20.40 -12.63 -8.75
C ASN A 257 -19.89 -13.18 -7.41
N TYR A 258 -19.48 -12.29 -6.49
CA TYR A 258 -18.86 -12.66 -5.23
C TYR A 258 -19.73 -12.35 -4.01
N VAL A 259 -20.50 -11.26 -4.06
CA VAL A 259 -21.29 -10.78 -2.92
C VAL A 259 -22.67 -10.29 -3.34
N ASP A 260 -23.68 -10.63 -2.54
CA ASP A 260 -25.03 -10.07 -2.63
C ASP A 260 -25.23 -9.01 -1.54
N ILE A 261 -25.44 -7.75 -1.93
CA ILE A 261 -25.67 -6.62 -1.02
C ILE A 261 -26.78 -6.92 0.00
N THR A 262 -27.85 -7.63 -0.41
CA THR A 262 -29.00 -7.89 0.46
C THR A 262 -28.65 -8.76 1.66
N ALA A 263 -27.67 -9.66 1.53
CA ALA A 263 -27.20 -10.52 2.60
C ALA A 263 -26.43 -9.76 3.72
N PHE A 264 -26.03 -8.51 3.44
CA PHE A 264 -25.18 -7.71 4.34
C PHE A 264 -25.83 -6.42 4.87
N ARG A 265 -27.06 -6.08 4.47
CA ARG A 265 -27.73 -4.78 4.79
C ARG A 265 -27.78 -4.40 6.27
N HIS A 266 -27.75 -5.39 7.16
CA HIS A 266 -27.82 -5.18 8.62
C HIS A 266 -26.57 -5.67 9.35
N LYS A 267 -25.49 -5.90 8.60
CA LYS A 267 -24.23 -6.40 9.13
C LYS A 267 -23.19 -5.29 9.08
N LYS A 268 -22.37 -5.22 10.13
CA LYS A 268 -21.08 -4.54 10.11
C LYS A 268 -20.05 -5.47 9.50
N VAL A 269 -19.51 -5.09 8.34
CA VAL A 269 -18.65 -5.95 7.51
C VAL A 269 -17.22 -5.39 7.45
N LEU A 270 -16.24 -6.27 7.53
CA LEU A 270 -14.87 -5.97 7.11
C LEU A 270 -14.57 -6.73 5.83
N VAL A 271 -14.08 -6.06 4.81
CA VAL A 271 -13.43 -6.71 3.66
C VAL A 271 -11.93 -6.61 3.86
N LEU A 272 -11.28 -7.76 4.01
CA LEU A 272 -9.86 -7.90 4.34
C LEU A 272 -9.11 -8.45 3.12
N GLY A 273 -8.24 -7.64 2.51
CA GLY A 273 -7.35 -8.09 1.42
C GLY A 273 -6.06 -8.72 1.95
N THR A 274 -5.60 -9.82 1.36
CA THR A 274 -4.30 -10.41 1.72
C THR A 274 -3.15 -9.83 0.90
N GLY A 275 -2.11 -9.33 1.56
CA GLY A 275 -0.88 -8.85 0.92
C GLY A 275 -1.16 -7.77 -0.12
N GLU A 276 -0.81 -8.05 -1.38
CA GLU A 276 -0.98 -7.13 -2.50
C GLU A 276 -2.41 -7.11 -3.08
N CYS A 277 -3.32 -8.00 -2.63
CA CYS A 277 -4.75 -8.05 -3.02
C CYS A 277 -5.61 -6.96 -2.33
N MET A 278 -5.05 -5.75 -2.20
CA MET A 278 -5.66 -4.65 -1.45
C MET A 278 -6.70 -3.88 -2.27
N TYR A 279 -6.38 -3.54 -3.53
CA TYR A 279 -7.32 -2.84 -4.40
C TYR A 279 -8.54 -3.70 -4.81
N PRO A 280 -8.37 -4.99 -5.16
CA PRO A 280 -9.51 -5.91 -5.33
C PRO A 280 -10.47 -5.96 -4.14
N ALA A 281 -9.95 -6.05 -2.91
CA ALA A 281 -10.75 -6.02 -1.69
C ALA A 281 -11.49 -4.67 -1.52
N PHE A 282 -10.83 -3.56 -1.87
CA PHE A 282 -11.46 -2.24 -1.90
C PHE A 282 -12.65 -2.20 -2.85
N LEU A 283 -12.57 -2.78 -4.06
CA LEU A 283 -13.70 -2.81 -5.01
C LEU A 283 -14.93 -3.54 -4.44
N ILE A 284 -14.73 -4.70 -3.81
CA ILE A 284 -15.81 -5.45 -3.13
C ILE A 284 -16.46 -4.58 -2.04
N ALA A 285 -15.64 -3.93 -1.21
CA ALA A 285 -16.15 -3.07 -0.15
C ALA A 285 -16.86 -1.83 -0.69
N GLN A 286 -16.34 -1.22 -1.76
CA GLN A 286 -16.97 -0.06 -2.41
C GLN A 286 -18.34 -0.43 -2.99
N TYR A 287 -18.46 -1.62 -3.59
CA TYR A 287 -19.74 -2.15 -4.06
C TYR A 287 -20.75 -2.32 -2.91
N LEU A 288 -20.33 -2.88 -1.79
CA LEU A 288 -21.17 -3.02 -0.59
C LEU A 288 -21.56 -1.65 0.02
N GLU A 289 -20.63 -0.70 0.11
CA GLU A 289 -20.90 0.64 0.66
C GLU A 289 -21.89 1.42 -0.21
N LYS A 290 -21.78 1.31 -1.55
CA LYS A 290 -22.78 1.84 -2.50
C LYS A 290 -24.16 1.24 -2.25
N GLY A 291 -24.20 -0.05 -1.87
CA GLY A 291 -25.37 -0.78 -1.40
C GLY A 291 -25.87 -0.42 0.02
N LYS A 292 -25.27 0.58 0.67
CA LYS A 292 -25.58 1.05 2.03
C LYS A 292 -25.25 0.06 3.16
N VAL A 293 -24.32 -0.86 2.93
CA VAL A 293 -23.78 -1.75 3.97
C VAL A 293 -22.78 -0.99 4.86
N ASP A 294 -22.80 -1.25 6.17
CA ASP A 294 -21.78 -0.74 7.09
C ASP A 294 -20.47 -1.50 6.93
N VAL A 295 -19.70 -1.13 5.90
CA VAL A 295 -18.49 -1.87 5.49
C VAL A 295 -17.21 -1.07 5.72
N TYR A 296 -16.12 -1.77 6.00
CA TYR A 296 -14.76 -1.25 6.13
C TYR A 296 -13.78 -2.08 5.30
N VAL A 297 -12.64 -1.49 4.94
CA VAL A 297 -11.53 -2.16 4.24
C VAL A 297 -10.34 -2.24 5.18
N GLN A 298 -9.67 -3.38 5.16
CA GLN A 298 -8.35 -3.53 5.74
C GLN A 298 -7.48 -4.47 4.89
N ALA A 299 -6.17 -4.50 5.09
CA ALA A 299 -5.29 -5.47 4.43
C ALA A 299 -4.24 -6.06 5.37
N THR A 300 -3.78 -7.27 5.06
CA THR A 300 -2.69 -7.90 5.81
C THR A 300 -1.34 -7.31 5.41
N SER A 301 -0.31 -7.53 6.22
CA SER A 301 1.03 -7.05 5.92
C SER A 301 2.14 -8.00 6.30
N ARG A 302 3.23 -8.00 5.54
CA ARG A 302 4.49 -8.67 5.93
C ARG A 302 5.33 -7.89 6.94
N ALA A 303 4.94 -6.66 7.27
CA ALA A 303 5.77 -5.76 8.07
C ALA A 303 5.61 -6.02 9.59
N PRO A 304 6.66 -6.44 10.31
CA PRO A 304 6.59 -6.88 11.71
C PRO A 304 6.69 -5.70 12.69
N TYR A 305 5.74 -4.78 12.65
CA TYR A 305 5.67 -3.68 13.61
C TYR A 305 5.35 -4.16 15.03
N ASN A 306 5.79 -3.39 16.00
CA ASN A 306 5.46 -3.61 17.39
C ASN A 306 4.01 -3.20 17.65
N VAL A 307 3.44 -3.74 18.73
CA VAL A 307 2.17 -3.30 19.28
C VAL A 307 2.48 -2.22 20.32
N ASP A 308 2.40 -0.96 19.93
CA ASP A 308 2.42 0.21 20.81
C ASP A 308 1.78 1.42 20.15
N ASN A 309 1.26 2.32 21.00
CA ASN A 309 0.64 3.57 20.59
C ASN A 309 -0.57 3.31 19.65
N ASP A 310 -0.54 3.72 18.37
CA ASP A 310 -1.65 3.49 17.44
C ASP A 310 -1.76 2.04 16.91
N LEU A 311 -0.87 1.12 17.28
CA LEU A 311 -1.07 -0.32 17.02
C LEU A 311 -1.38 -1.03 18.34
N GLU A 312 -2.64 -1.40 18.53
CA GLU A 312 -3.22 -1.93 19.77
C GLU A 312 -3.21 -3.47 19.81
N GLY A 313 -3.14 -4.13 18.66
CA GLY A 313 -3.09 -5.59 18.57
C GLY A 313 -2.59 -6.07 17.22
N LYS A 314 -2.17 -7.33 17.16
CA LYS A 314 -1.85 -8.00 15.89
C LYS A 314 -2.08 -9.50 15.97
N LEU A 315 -2.52 -10.09 14.87
CA LEU A 315 -2.43 -11.52 14.61
C LEU A 315 -1.15 -11.82 13.83
N LEU A 316 -0.60 -13.01 14.03
CA LEU A 316 0.55 -13.55 13.30
C LEU A 316 0.12 -14.88 12.66
N PHE A 317 0.38 -15.03 11.37
CA PHE A 317 0.04 -16.20 10.57
C PHE A 317 1.03 -16.32 9.39
N LYS A 318 0.98 -17.43 8.65
CA LYS A 318 1.81 -17.63 7.45
C LYS A 318 1.11 -17.07 6.21
N ASP A 319 1.89 -16.63 5.22
CA ASP A 319 1.34 -16.08 3.98
C ASP A 319 0.50 -17.10 3.20
N ASN A 320 -0.41 -16.59 2.35
CA ASN A 320 -1.23 -17.39 1.43
C ASN A 320 -0.53 -17.69 0.08
N TYR A 321 0.73 -17.24 -0.10
CA TYR A 321 1.51 -17.38 -1.33
C TYR A 321 2.43 -18.63 -1.32
N HIS A 322 2.31 -19.51 -0.32
CA HIS A 322 3.15 -20.70 -0.14
C HIS A 322 4.66 -20.38 0.07
N GLU A 323 4.99 -19.17 0.52
CA GLU A 323 6.37 -18.74 0.77
C GLU A 323 6.82 -19.01 2.23
N ASN A 324 5.87 -19.34 3.12
CA ASN A 324 6.08 -19.59 4.55
C ASN A 324 6.64 -18.38 5.34
N ILE A 325 6.34 -17.17 4.86
CA ILE A 325 6.67 -15.86 5.42
C ILE A 325 5.63 -15.47 6.47
N ASP A 326 6.09 -14.86 7.55
CA ASP A 326 5.21 -14.28 8.57
C ASP A 326 4.44 -13.08 8.01
N ASN A 327 3.11 -13.13 8.13
CA ASN A 327 2.20 -12.04 7.87
C ASN A 327 1.46 -11.62 9.14
N PHE A 328 0.96 -10.39 9.11
CA PHE A 328 0.35 -9.72 10.26
C PHE A 328 -0.98 -9.08 9.86
N PHE A 329 -1.95 -9.19 10.76
CA PHE A 329 -3.21 -8.43 10.69
C PHE A 329 -3.29 -7.54 11.93
N TYR A 330 -3.23 -6.23 11.72
CA TYR A 330 -3.12 -5.24 12.79
C TYR A 330 -4.49 -4.72 13.25
N ASN A 331 -4.58 -4.29 14.50
CA ASN A 331 -5.76 -3.68 15.09
C ASN A 331 -7.06 -4.47 14.83
N PRO A 332 -7.10 -5.79 15.09
CA PRO A 332 -8.30 -6.59 14.86
C PRO A 332 -9.46 -6.03 15.70
N LYS A 333 -10.62 -5.83 15.07
CA LYS A 333 -11.86 -5.36 15.69
C LYS A 333 -12.97 -6.36 15.43
N HIS A 334 -14.08 -6.26 16.18
CA HIS A 334 -15.23 -7.12 15.98
C HIS A 334 -16.15 -6.63 14.85
N TYR A 335 -16.60 -7.60 14.04
CA TYR A 335 -17.51 -7.44 12.91
C TYR A 335 -18.56 -8.55 12.94
N ASP A 336 -19.69 -8.37 12.25
CA ASP A 336 -20.65 -9.46 12.06
C ASP A 336 -20.12 -10.47 11.05
N THR A 337 -19.54 -9.96 9.95
CA THR A 337 -18.89 -10.75 8.91
C THR A 337 -17.53 -10.17 8.55
N ILE A 338 -16.52 -11.03 8.39
CA ILE A 338 -15.26 -10.70 7.73
C ILE A 338 -15.21 -11.42 6.38
N ILE A 339 -15.05 -10.65 5.31
CA ILE A 339 -14.85 -11.16 3.95
C ILE A 339 -13.37 -11.09 3.64
N LEU A 340 -12.70 -12.23 3.58
CA LEU A 340 -11.27 -12.37 3.33
C LEU A 340 -11.01 -12.61 1.84
N CYS A 341 -10.29 -11.70 1.21
CA CYS A 341 -10.08 -11.66 -0.23
C CYS A 341 -8.65 -12.07 -0.60
N TYR A 342 -8.55 -13.00 -1.55
CA TYR A 342 -7.31 -13.52 -2.10
C TYR A 342 -7.18 -13.20 -3.57
N GLU A 343 -5.95 -12.97 -4.01
CA GLU A 343 -5.58 -13.07 -5.42
C GLU A 343 -4.96 -14.42 -5.78
N THR A 344 -4.63 -15.22 -4.77
CA THR A 344 -4.15 -16.58 -4.99
C THR A 344 -5.30 -17.50 -5.40
N THR A 345 -5.01 -18.69 -5.95
CA THR A 345 -6.04 -19.71 -6.28
C THR A 345 -6.06 -20.90 -5.33
N THR A 346 -4.99 -21.08 -4.56
CA THR A 346 -4.87 -22.11 -3.53
C THR A 346 -4.28 -21.51 -2.27
N LEU A 347 -4.43 -22.22 -1.15
CA LEU A 347 -3.89 -21.85 0.16
C LEU A 347 -2.96 -22.97 0.67
N PRO A 348 -1.89 -22.65 1.41
CA PRO A 348 -1.04 -23.66 2.02
C PRO A 348 -1.70 -24.30 3.25
N ASP A 349 -1.36 -25.55 3.55
CA ASP A 349 -1.95 -26.31 4.67
C ASP A 349 -1.77 -25.65 6.04
N ASN A 350 -0.72 -24.85 6.21
CA ASN A 350 -0.41 -24.14 7.45
C ASN A 350 -1.02 -22.72 7.50
N TYR A 351 -1.86 -22.36 6.54
CA TYR A 351 -2.56 -21.08 6.50
C TYR A 351 -3.78 -21.10 7.44
N ASP A 352 -3.72 -20.34 8.52
CA ASP A 352 -4.69 -20.41 9.61
C ASP A 352 -5.45 -19.10 9.89
N LEU A 353 -5.22 -18.04 9.09
CA LEU A 353 -5.88 -16.75 9.29
C LEU A 353 -7.42 -16.84 9.35
N PRO A 354 -8.14 -17.58 8.48
CA PRO A 354 -9.59 -17.68 8.55
C PRO A 354 -10.06 -18.23 9.90
N GLN A 355 -9.32 -19.18 10.47
CA GLN A 355 -9.62 -19.75 11.78
C GLN A 355 -9.35 -18.76 12.92
N GLN A 356 -8.26 -17.99 12.85
CA GLN A 356 -8.00 -16.94 13.84
C GLN A 356 -9.05 -15.82 13.80
N LEU A 357 -9.56 -15.47 12.60
CA LEU A 357 -10.57 -14.42 12.41
C LEU A 357 -11.94 -14.76 13.00
N LYS A 358 -12.26 -16.03 13.26
CA LYS A 358 -13.50 -16.45 13.95
C LYS A 358 -13.61 -15.92 15.38
N GLN A 359 -12.51 -15.44 15.98
CA GLN A 359 -12.54 -14.75 17.27
C GLN A 359 -13.08 -13.31 17.14
N TYR A 360 -13.08 -12.76 15.92
CA TYR A 360 -13.40 -11.36 15.62
C TYR A 360 -14.66 -11.20 14.77
N ALA A 361 -15.24 -12.28 14.25
CA ALA A 361 -16.52 -12.26 13.57
C ALA A 361 -17.32 -13.54 13.73
N SER A 362 -18.65 -13.40 13.65
CA SER A 362 -19.57 -14.54 13.68
C SER A 362 -19.48 -15.37 12.39
N GLU A 363 -19.09 -14.73 11.30
CA GLU A 363 -18.97 -15.32 9.98
C GLU A 363 -17.68 -14.85 9.31
N VAL A 364 -16.94 -15.79 8.72
CA VAL A 364 -15.77 -15.51 7.88
C VAL A 364 -16.04 -16.11 6.51
N ILE A 365 -16.01 -15.29 5.47
CA ILE A 365 -16.24 -15.66 4.07
C ILE A 365 -14.93 -15.51 3.32
N GLU A 366 -14.53 -16.51 2.55
CA GLU A 366 -13.30 -16.51 1.76
C GLU A 366 -13.64 -16.29 0.27
N LEU A 367 -13.00 -15.31 -0.37
CA LEU A 367 -13.21 -14.97 -1.78
C LEU A 367 -11.89 -15.04 -2.54
N PHE A 368 -11.85 -15.84 -3.60
CA PHE A 368 -10.75 -15.90 -4.55
C PHE A 368 -11.08 -15.04 -5.77
N LEU A 369 -10.47 -13.85 -5.83
CA LEU A 369 -10.85 -12.80 -6.77
C LEU A 369 -10.15 -12.97 -8.12
N SER A 370 -10.87 -12.59 -9.17
CA SER A 370 -10.36 -12.51 -10.54
C SER A 370 -10.80 -11.19 -11.18
N PRO A 371 -9.96 -10.56 -12.03
CA PRO A 371 -10.34 -9.36 -12.75
C PRO A 371 -11.40 -9.68 -13.80
N THR A 372 -12.17 -8.67 -14.20
CA THR A 372 -13.08 -8.76 -15.34
C THR A 372 -12.27 -8.93 -16.62
N THR A 373 -12.67 -9.88 -17.47
CA THR A 373 -12.04 -10.18 -18.77
C THR A 373 -12.31 -9.13 -19.83
#